data_AF-A0AAW1VRD0-F1
#
_entry.id   AF-A0AAW1VRD0-F1
#
_cell.length_a   1.000
_cell.length_b   1.000
_cell.length_c   1.000
_cell.angle_alpha   90.00
_cell.angle_beta   90.00
_cell.angle_gamma   90.00
#
_symmetry.space_group_name_H-M   'P 1'
#
loop_
_entity.id
_entity.type
_entity.pdbx_description
1 polymer ?
#
loop_
_entity_poly.entity_id
_entity_poly.type
_entity_poly.pdbx_seq_one_letter_code
_entity_poly.pdbx_strand_id
1 'polypeptide(L)'
;MDYSVIVFDTAPTGHTLRLLQFPSTLEKGLAKVMSLKNKFGGLMSQMTRLFGVDDEFGEDAILGKLEGMKEVIEQVNKQFKDPDLTTFVCVCIPEFLSLYETERLVQELTKFEIDTHNIIINQVLYDEEDSESKLLKARMRMQQKYLDQFYMLYDDFNITKLPLLPEEVTGVDALKAFSCHFLTPYQPSTSTVESLEQRVSTLRQQLKDTEAELERLRKESKSFDGAVFTQCCFSVPFPIV
;
A
#
# COMPACT_ATOMS: atom_id res chain seq x y z
N MET A 1 8.61 4.59 -20.38
CA MET A 1 7.95 3.60 -19.51
C MET A 1 6.58 4.15 -19.28
N ASP A 2 5.55 3.52 -19.85
CA ASP A 2 4.19 4.03 -19.78
C ASP A 2 3.42 3.19 -18.77
N TYR A 3 3.31 3.70 -17.55
CA TYR A 3 2.55 3.08 -16.47
C TYR A 3 1.19 3.78 -16.33
N SER A 4 0.15 3.03 -15.97
CA SER A 4 -1.18 3.59 -15.70
C SER A 4 -1.25 4.29 -14.35
N VAL A 5 -0.55 3.77 -13.34
CA VAL A 5 -0.53 4.26 -11.96
C VAL A 5 0.88 4.08 -11.40
N ILE A 6 1.34 5.05 -10.62
CA ILE A 6 2.61 5.01 -9.90
C ILE A 6 2.32 5.19 -8.41
N VAL A 7 2.81 4.28 -7.58
CA VAL A 7 2.69 4.37 -6.12
C VAL A 7 4.01 4.85 -5.54
N PHE A 8 3.98 5.94 -4.80
CA PHE A 8 5.15 6.49 -4.11
C PHE A 8 5.13 6.07 -2.64
N ASP A 9 6.12 5.28 -2.24
CA ASP A 9 6.41 5.04 -0.83
C ASP A 9 7.30 6.17 -0.31
N THR A 10 6.84 6.88 0.71
CA THR A 10 7.45 8.14 1.16
C THR A 10 8.09 7.99 2.53
N ALA A 11 9.06 8.86 2.81
CA ALA A 11 9.69 8.98 4.12
C ALA A 11 8.65 9.35 5.21
N PRO A 12 9.00 9.30 6.52
CA PRO A 12 8.09 9.78 7.56
C PRO A 12 7.68 11.25 7.34
N THR A 13 6.52 11.59 7.89
CA THR A 13 5.71 12.82 7.70
C THR A 13 6.49 14.07 7.29
N GLY A 14 7.46 14.51 8.11
CA GLY A 14 8.17 15.76 7.90
C GLY A 14 9.09 15.79 6.67
N HIS A 15 9.56 14.63 6.20
CA HIS A 15 10.42 14.55 5.01
C HIS A 15 9.58 14.51 3.73
N THR A 16 8.42 13.87 3.75
CA THR A 16 7.49 13.84 2.61
C THR A 16 6.99 15.23 2.24
N LEU A 17 6.71 16.07 3.23
CA LEU A 17 6.31 17.46 3.00
C LEU A 17 7.37 18.26 2.23
N ARG A 18 8.67 17.98 2.45
CA ARG A 18 9.74 18.64 1.68
C ARG A 18 9.76 18.21 0.23
N LEU A 19 9.45 16.94 -0.05
CA LEU A 19 9.34 16.42 -1.41
C LEU A 19 8.17 17.09 -2.15
N LEU A 20 7.02 17.23 -1.48
CA LEU A 20 5.83 17.89 -2.06
C LEU A 20 6.02 19.39 -2.25
N GLN A 21 6.81 20.05 -1.40
CA GLN A 21 7.20 21.47 -1.54
C GLN A 21 8.24 21.72 -2.64
N PHE A 22 8.95 20.67 -3.06
CA PHE A 22 10.10 20.79 -3.94
C PHE A 22 9.79 21.45 -5.29
N PRO A 23 8.70 21.10 -6.01
CA PRO A 23 8.34 21.75 -7.27
C PRO A 23 8.18 23.27 -7.12
N SER A 24 7.40 23.71 -6.12
CA SER A 24 7.16 25.13 -5.87
C SER A 24 8.42 25.89 -5.44
N THR A 25 9.33 25.23 -4.73
CA THR A 25 10.60 25.82 -4.29
C THR A 25 11.56 25.98 -5.46
N LEU A 26 11.65 24.97 -6.32
CA LEU A 26 12.42 25.04 -7.56
C LEU A 26 11.88 26.12 -8.50
N GLU A 27 10.57 26.19 -8.69
CA GLU A 27 9.92 27.21 -9.53
C GLU A 27 10.29 28.62 -9.07
N LYS A 28 10.19 28.92 -7.76
CA LYS A 28 10.60 30.19 -7.17
C LYS A 28 12.10 30.46 -7.35
N GLY A 29 12.94 29.44 -7.22
CA GLY A 29 14.38 29.51 -7.44
C GLY A 29 14.71 29.88 -8.89
N LEU A 30 14.13 29.16 -9.86
CA LEU A 30 14.28 29.40 -11.29
C LEU A 30 13.80 30.81 -11.67
N ALA A 31 12.62 31.22 -11.20
CA ALA A 31 12.10 32.56 -11.42
C ALA A 31 13.05 33.65 -10.90
N LYS A 32 13.66 33.44 -9.72
CA LYS A 32 14.63 34.38 -9.15
C LYS A 32 15.92 34.45 -9.99
N VAL A 33 16.45 33.33 -10.44
CA VAL A 33 17.63 33.28 -11.33
C VAL A 33 17.35 34.00 -12.65
N MET A 34 16.19 33.75 -13.27
CA MET A 34 15.76 34.45 -14.48
C MET A 34 15.64 35.97 -14.24
N SER A 35 15.06 36.39 -13.12
CA SER A 35 14.95 37.81 -12.77
C SER A 35 16.30 38.47 -12.53
N LEU A 36 17.26 37.74 -11.95
CA LEU A 36 18.62 38.22 -11.74
C LEU A 36 19.33 38.37 -13.09
N LYS A 37 19.21 37.37 -13.98
CA LYS A 37 19.75 37.45 -15.34
C LYS A 37 19.16 38.64 -16.09
N ASN A 38 17.86 38.91 -16.00
CA ASN A 38 17.27 40.06 -16.71
C ASN A 38 17.81 41.41 -16.21
N LYS A 39 18.20 41.51 -14.94
CA LYS A 39 18.79 42.72 -14.35
C LYS A 39 20.28 42.85 -14.62
N PHE A 40 21.02 41.74 -14.62
CA PHE A 40 22.47 41.72 -14.77
C PHE A 40 22.92 41.44 -16.20
N GLY A 41 22.09 40.87 -17.06
CA GLY A 41 22.41 40.53 -18.45
C GLY A 41 22.70 41.75 -19.32
N GLY A 42 22.03 42.89 -19.06
CA GLY A 42 22.37 44.16 -19.71
C GLY A 42 23.79 44.64 -19.39
N LEU A 43 24.25 44.43 -18.16
CA LEU A 43 25.59 44.79 -17.69
C LEU A 43 26.65 43.75 -18.09
N MET A 44 26.30 42.46 -17.99
CA MET A 44 27.13 41.32 -18.42
C MET A 44 27.41 41.43 -19.91
N SER A 45 26.40 41.68 -20.75
CA SER A 45 26.60 41.83 -22.21
C SER A 45 27.49 43.02 -22.60
N GLN A 46 27.57 44.06 -21.77
CA GLN A 46 28.50 45.18 -21.97
C GLN A 46 29.91 44.81 -21.54
N MET A 47 30.04 44.09 -20.42
CA MET A 47 31.33 43.62 -19.91
C MET A 47 31.94 42.55 -20.82
N THR A 48 31.16 41.57 -21.27
CA THR A 48 31.55 40.53 -22.23
C THR A 48 32.03 41.12 -23.55
N ARG A 49 31.33 42.15 -24.08
CA ARG A 49 31.76 42.90 -25.27
C ARG A 49 33.09 43.64 -25.07
N LEU A 50 33.40 44.07 -23.85
CA LEU A 50 34.64 44.77 -23.52
C LEU A 50 35.83 43.81 -23.30
N PHE A 51 35.55 42.60 -22.79
CA PHE A 51 36.57 41.57 -22.51
C PHE A 51 36.78 40.55 -23.64
N GLY A 52 36.02 40.64 -24.75
CA GLY A 52 36.23 39.84 -25.96
C GLY A 52 36.00 38.33 -25.77
N VAL A 53 35.18 37.95 -24.79
CA VAL A 53 34.81 36.56 -24.52
C VAL A 53 33.55 36.25 -25.31
N ASP A 54 33.63 35.41 -26.34
CA ASP A 54 32.45 34.92 -27.07
C ASP A 54 31.62 34.00 -26.15
N ASP A 55 30.53 34.54 -25.59
CA ASP A 55 29.64 33.86 -24.63
C ASP A 55 28.34 33.34 -25.28
N GLU A 56 28.26 33.38 -26.61
CA GLU A 56 27.03 33.13 -27.39
C GLU A 56 26.61 31.65 -27.44
N PHE A 57 27.49 30.70 -27.11
CA PHE A 57 27.20 29.26 -27.18
C PHE A 57 26.81 28.62 -25.83
N GLY A 58 27.05 29.30 -24.70
CA GLY A 58 26.82 28.77 -23.36
C GLY A 58 25.49 29.23 -22.74
N GLU A 59 25.16 30.51 -22.88
CA GLU A 59 23.98 31.09 -22.24
C GLU A 59 22.66 30.52 -22.78
N ASP A 60 22.49 30.46 -24.11
CA ASP A 60 21.24 30.00 -24.74
C ASP A 60 20.96 28.52 -24.46
N ALA A 61 22.00 27.68 -24.40
CA ALA A 61 21.86 26.26 -24.04
C ALA A 61 21.45 26.07 -22.56
N ILE A 62 21.92 26.95 -21.67
CA ILE A 62 21.52 26.94 -20.26
C ILE A 62 20.08 27.45 -20.12
N LEU A 63 19.68 28.48 -20.87
CA LEU A 63 18.30 28.98 -20.88
C LEU A 63 17.30 27.93 -21.36
N GLY A 64 17.55 27.30 -22.51
CA GLY A 64 16.65 26.27 -23.03
C GLY A 64 16.46 25.11 -22.04
N LYS A 65 17.52 24.75 -21.29
CA LYS A 65 17.42 23.76 -20.21
C LYS A 65 16.61 24.25 -19.02
N LEU A 66 16.79 25.50 -18.60
CA LEU A 66 16.04 26.09 -17.47
C LEU A 66 14.55 26.27 -17.81
N GLU A 67 14.22 26.65 -19.05
CA GLU A 67 12.85 26.73 -19.54
C GLU A 67 12.20 25.35 -19.62
N GLY A 68 12.88 24.35 -20.19
CA GLY A 68 12.36 22.97 -20.21
C GLY A 68 12.15 22.38 -18.80
N MET A 69 13.04 22.69 -17.85
CA MET A 69 12.83 22.28 -16.45
C MET A 69 11.61 22.97 -15.82
N LYS A 70 11.39 24.25 -16.11
CA LYS A 70 10.23 24.99 -15.61
C LYS A 70 8.92 24.37 -16.11
N GLU A 71 8.82 24.03 -17.40
CA GLU A 71 7.65 23.39 -17.98
C GLU A 71 7.33 22.05 -17.30
N VAL A 72 8.35 21.21 -17.08
CA VAL A 72 8.17 19.93 -16.38
C VAL A 72 7.70 20.13 -14.94
N ILE A 73 8.25 21.11 -14.23
CA ILE A 73 7.86 21.43 -12.84
C ILE A 73 6.41 21.91 -12.77
N GLU A 74 6.00 22.81 -13.68
CA GLU A 74 4.63 23.31 -13.75
C GLU A 74 3.65 22.18 -14.06
N GLN A 75 4.01 21.27 -14.98
CA GLN A 75 3.20 20.10 -15.31
C GLN A 75 3.03 19.17 -14.10
N VAL A 76 4.13 18.85 -13.40
CA VAL A 76 4.09 17.99 -12.20
C VAL A 76 3.25 18.64 -11.10
N ASN A 77 3.43 19.94 -10.84
CA ASN A 77 2.66 20.67 -9.84
C ASN A 77 1.16 20.67 -10.18
N LYS A 78 0.80 20.82 -11.46
CA LYS A 78 -0.59 20.72 -11.92
C LYS A 78 -1.17 19.32 -11.68
N GLN A 79 -0.41 18.26 -11.99
CA GLN A 79 -0.86 16.88 -11.79
C GLN A 79 -1.03 16.53 -10.31
N PHE A 80 -0.14 17.01 -9.43
CA PHE A 80 -0.25 16.76 -7.99
C PHE A 80 -1.47 17.43 -7.33
N LYS A 81 -1.96 18.52 -7.92
CA LYS A 81 -3.14 19.24 -7.44
C LYS A 81 -4.45 18.78 -8.06
N ASP A 82 -4.39 17.85 -9.01
CA ASP A 82 -5.57 17.32 -9.68
C ASP A 82 -6.09 16.09 -8.91
N PRO A 83 -7.26 16.18 -8.26
CA PRO A 83 -7.81 15.09 -7.45
C PRO A 83 -8.21 13.87 -8.28
N ASP A 84 -8.43 14.02 -9.60
CA ASP A 84 -8.75 12.90 -10.49
C ASP A 84 -7.49 12.12 -10.91
N LEU A 85 -6.30 12.70 -10.71
CA LEU A 85 -5.01 12.11 -11.10
C LEU A 85 -4.14 11.69 -9.91
N THR A 86 -4.14 12.47 -8.83
CA THR A 86 -3.29 12.26 -7.67
C THR A 86 -4.13 12.26 -6.40
N THR A 87 -3.94 11.24 -5.56
CA THR A 87 -4.49 11.20 -4.20
C THR A 87 -3.41 10.74 -3.21
N PHE A 88 -3.46 11.26 -1.99
CA PHE A 88 -2.58 10.88 -0.90
C PHE A 88 -3.32 9.94 0.06
N VAL A 89 -2.65 8.86 0.47
CA VAL A 89 -3.19 7.90 1.45
C VAL A 89 -2.36 7.94 2.72
N CYS A 90 -2.96 8.38 3.82
CA CYS A 90 -2.29 8.47 5.11
C CYS A 90 -2.30 7.11 5.81
N VAL A 91 -1.14 6.66 6.32
CA VAL A 91 -1.04 5.42 7.11
C VAL A 91 -0.60 5.77 8.53
N CYS A 92 -1.34 5.32 9.53
CA CYS A 92 -1.11 5.62 10.94
C CYS A 92 -1.40 4.41 11.84
N ILE A 93 -1.13 4.57 13.14
CA ILE A 93 -1.52 3.60 14.19
C ILE A 93 -2.46 4.30 15.19
N PRO A 94 -3.32 3.57 15.92
CA PRO A 94 -4.31 4.15 16.82
C PRO A 94 -3.68 4.60 18.16
N GLU A 95 -2.79 5.58 18.09
CA GLU A 95 -2.09 6.19 19.23
C GLU A 95 -2.03 7.71 19.12
N PHE A 96 -1.87 8.40 20.26
CA PHE A 96 -1.90 9.86 20.33
C PHE A 96 -0.92 10.56 19.37
N LEU A 97 0.36 10.16 19.41
CA LEU A 97 1.39 10.81 18.59
C LEU A 97 1.12 10.59 17.10
N SER A 98 0.65 9.40 16.73
CA SER A 98 0.35 9.07 15.33
C SER A 98 -0.88 9.84 14.82
N LEU A 99 -1.91 10.01 15.65
CA LEU A 99 -3.05 10.87 15.34
C LEU A 99 -2.61 12.33 15.12
N TYR A 100 -1.82 12.88 16.04
CA TYR A 100 -1.34 14.26 15.95
C TYR A 100 -0.47 14.52 14.72
N GLU A 101 0.45 13.60 14.40
CA GLU A 101 1.28 13.70 13.18
C GLU A 101 0.44 13.57 11.91
N THR A 102 -0.59 12.71 11.91
CA THR A 102 -1.51 12.55 10.78
C THR A 102 -2.34 13.82 10.57
N GLU A 103 -2.83 14.45 11.64
CA GLU A 103 -3.56 15.72 11.55
C GLU A 103 -2.68 16.82 10.96
N ARG A 104 -1.45 16.94 11.44
CA ARG A 104 -0.49 17.89 10.88
C ARG A 104 -0.20 17.62 9.41
N LEU A 105 -0.09 16.35 9.01
CA LEU A 105 0.10 15.96 7.62
C LEU A 105 -1.08 16.39 6.74
N VAL A 106 -2.31 16.06 7.16
CA VAL A 106 -3.52 16.40 6.41
C VAL A 106 -3.63 17.92 6.24
N GLN A 107 -3.42 18.69 7.31
CA GLN A 107 -3.42 20.16 7.25
C GLN A 107 -2.40 20.71 6.26
N GLU A 108 -1.21 20.11 6.18
CA GLU A 108 -0.18 20.53 5.21
C GLU A 108 -0.55 20.12 3.79
N LEU A 109 -1.08 18.90 3.56
CA LEU A 109 -1.58 18.47 2.25
C LEU A 109 -2.66 19.41 1.72
N THR A 110 -3.61 19.80 2.57
CA THR A 110 -4.65 20.79 2.22
C THR A 110 -4.04 22.14 1.83
N LYS A 111 -3.00 22.61 2.54
CA LYS A 111 -2.28 23.85 2.17
C LYS A 111 -1.59 23.75 0.81
N PHE A 112 -1.14 22.57 0.42
CA PHE A 112 -0.55 22.31 -0.90
C PHE A 112 -1.59 22.01 -1.98
N GLU A 113 -2.88 22.01 -1.64
CA GLU A 113 -3.98 21.64 -2.54
C GLU A 113 -3.83 20.22 -3.09
N ILE A 114 -3.30 19.29 -2.28
CA ILE A 114 -3.16 17.88 -2.62
C ILE A 114 -4.35 17.13 -2.03
N ASP A 115 -5.01 16.33 -2.87
CA ASP A 115 -6.14 15.50 -2.49
C ASP A 115 -5.76 14.44 -1.44
N THR A 116 -6.58 14.31 -0.41
CA THR A 116 -6.48 13.23 0.58
C THR A 116 -7.85 12.91 1.13
N HIS A 117 -8.29 11.68 0.91
CA HIS A 117 -9.61 11.18 1.34
C HIS A 117 -9.54 9.79 1.97
N ASN A 118 -8.34 9.23 2.16
CA ASN A 118 -8.15 7.87 2.62
C ASN A 118 -7.15 7.82 3.78
N ILE A 119 -7.56 7.21 4.88
CA ILE A 119 -6.70 6.96 6.05
C ILE A 119 -6.71 5.46 6.34
N ILE A 120 -5.53 4.88 6.46
CA ILE A 120 -5.31 3.49 6.88
C ILE A 120 -4.80 3.51 8.31
N ILE A 121 -5.54 2.88 9.22
CA ILE A 121 -5.13 2.68 10.60
C ILE A 121 -4.63 1.24 10.74
N ASN A 122 -3.32 1.07 10.86
CA ASN A 122 -2.66 -0.23 10.98
C ASN A 122 -2.49 -0.66 12.44
N GLN A 123 -2.18 -1.94 12.66
CA GLN A 123 -1.91 -2.52 13.98
C GLN A 123 -3.07 -2.36 14.97
N VAL A 124 -4.30 -2.43 14.46
CA VAL A 124 -5.50 -2.42 15.29
C VAL A 124 -5.65 -3.77 15.98
N LEU A 125 -5.76 -3.75 17.30
CA LEU A 125 -6.01 -4.94 18.11
C LEU A 125 -7.50 -5.26 18.11
N TYR A 126 -7.83 -6.52 17.83
CA TYR A 126 -9.19 -7.04 17.91
C TYR A 126 -9.31 -8.09 19.01
N ASP A 127 -10.53 -8.28 19.50
CA ASP A 127 -10.86 -9.31 20.50
C ASP A 127 -11.10 -10.63 19.76
N GLU A 128 -10.05 -11.42 19.55
CA GLU A 128 -10.13 -12.67 18.76
C GLU A 128 -10.29 -13.93 19.59
N GLU A 129 -10.07 -13.83 20.90
CA GLU A 129 -10.17 -14.92 21.86
C GLU A 129 -10.60 -14.29 23.19
N ASP A 130 -11.34 -14.99 24.05
CA ASP A 130 -11.67 -14.56 25.43
C ASP A 130 -10.38 -14.41 26.28
N SER A 131 -9.53 -13.46 25.89
CA SER A 131 -8.21 -13.27 26.43
C SER A 131 -8.36 -12.59 27.77
N GLU A 132 -8.00 -13.29 28.84
CA GLU A 132 -8.01 -12.73 30.19
C GLU A 132 -6.85 -11.74 30.45
N SER A 133 -6.09 -11.38 29.41
CA SER A 133 -4.98 -10.45 29.53
C SER A 133 -5.48 -9.03 29.84
N LYS A 134 -5.25 -8.60 31.08
CA LYS A 134 -5.54 -7.23 31.53
C LYS A 134 -4.79 -6.17 30.70
N LEU A 135 -3.57 -6.48 30.26
CA LEU A 135 -2.75 -5.57 29.46
C LEU A 135 -3.31 -5.41 28.03
N LEU A 136 -3.71 -6.52 27.40
CA LEU A 136 -4.33 -6.50 26.06
C LEU A 136 -5.63 -5.69 26.09
N LYS A 137 -6.54 -6.01 27.02
CA LYS A 137 -7.79 -5.28 27.23
C LYS A 137 -7.54 -3.78 27.50
N ALA A 138 -6.48 -3.43 28.24
CA ALA A 138 -6.12 -2.03 28.47
C ALA A 138 -5.60 -1.34 27.20
N ARG A 139 -4.77 -2.01 26.39
CA ARG A 139 -4.29 -1.50 25.11
C ARG A 139 -5.41 -1.30 24.11
N MET A 140 -6.34 -2.25 23.99
CA MET A 140 -7.52 -2.12 23.13
C MET A 140 -8.40 -0.94 23.54
N ARG A 141 -8.68 -0.75 24.85
CA ARG A 141 -9.41 0.44 25.32
C ARG A 141 -8.69 1.74 24.98
N MET A 142 -7.37 1.77 25.06
CA MET A 142 -6.57 2.92 24.66
C MET A 142 -6.68 3.18 23.15
N GLN A 143 -6.56 2.14 22.31
CA GLN A 143 -6.71 2.26 20.87
C GLN A 143 -8.13 2.71 20.49
N GLN A 144 -9.17 2.15 21.11
CA GLN A 144 -10.56 2.52 20.84
C GLN A 144 -10.82 4.01 21.03
N LYS A 145 -10.28 4.59 22.12
CA LYS A 145 -10.36 6.04 22.34
C LYS A 145 -9.82 6.85 21.16
N TYR A 146 -8.70 6.42 20.56
CA TYR A 146 -8.12 7.13 19.42
C TYR A 146 -8.83 6.81 18.10
N LEU A 147 -9.32 5.59 17.92
CA LEU A 147 -10.18 5.23 16.78
C LEU A 147 -11.44 6.10 16.76
N ASP A 148 -12.11 6.27 17.90
CA ASP A 148 -13.27 7.15 18.01
C ASP A 148 -12.92 8.59 17.63
N GLN A 149 -11.75 9.09 18.05
CA GLN A 149 -11.26 10.42 17.65
C GLN A 149 -11.01 10.52 16.14
N PHE A 150 -10.42 9.50 15.51
CA PHE A 150 -10.25 9.48 14.06
C PHE A 150 -11.60 9.56 13.34
N TYR A 151 -12.59 8.76 13.74
CA TYR A 151 -13.93 8.80 13.13
C TYR A 151 -14.68 10.11 13.39
N MET A 152 -14.40 10.80 14.49
CA MET A 152 -14.99 12.12 14.77
C MET A 152 -14.34 13.26 13.98
N LEU A 153 -13.03 13.18 13.72
CA LEU A 153 -12.27 14.24 13.04
C LEU A 153 -12.31 14.12 11.51
N TYR A 154 -12.48 12.90 11.00
CA TYR A 154 -12.38 12.58 9.58
C TYR A 154 -13.60 11.76 9.13
N ASP A 155 -14.81 12.29 9.38
CA ASP A 155 -16.07 11.66 9.02
C ASP A 155 -16.30 11.60 7.49
N ASP A 156 -15.65 12.50 6.76
CA ASP A 156 -15.59 12.60 5.31
C ASP A 156 -14.47 11.74 4.66
N PHE A 157 -13.65 11.05 5.47
CA PHE A 157 -12.59 10.18 4.98
C PHE A 157 -13.00 8.71 4.98
N ASN A 158 -12.46 7.98 4.00
CA ASN A 158 -12.50 6.53 4.00
C ASN A 158 -11.44 5.97 4.97
N ILE A 159 -11.89 5.60 6.17
CA ILE A 159 -11.02 5.00 7.18
C ILE A 159 -11.01 3.47 7.03
N THR A 160 -9.84 2.91 6.67
CA THR A 160 -9.60 1.46 6.60
C THR A 160 -8.81 1.00 7.81
N LYS A 161 -9.32 0.00 8.54
CA LYS A 161 -8.64 -0.57 9.71
C LYS A 161 -7.97 -1.88 9.35
N LEU A 162 -6.68 -2.01 9.63
CA LEU A 162 -5.91 -3.24 9.42
C LEU A 162 -5.51 -3.85 10.77
N PRO A 163 -5.64 -5.18 10.93
CA PRO A 163 -5.32 -5.85 12.18
C PRO A 163 -3.83 -5.87 12.46
N LEU A 164 -3.46 -5.93 13.75
CA LEU A 164 -2.13 -6.36 14.14
C LEU A 164 -2.02 -7.88 13.93
N LEU A 165 -1.12 -8.30 13.04
CA LEU A 165 -0.80 -9.71 12.85
C LEU A 165 0.24 -10.20 13.88
N PRO A 166 0.17 -11.47 14.32
CA PRO A 166 1.11 -12.02 15.29
C PRO A 166 2.53 -12.19 14.74
N GLU A 167 2.65 -12.33 13.42
CA GLU A 167 3.92 -12.52 12.72
C GLU A 167 4.19 -11.36 11.76
N GLU A 168 5.47 -11.13 11.47
CA GLU A 168 5.89 -10.13 10.51
C GLU A 168 5.48 -10.52 9.08
N VAL A 169 4.85 -9.59 8.36
CA VAL A 169 4.42 -9.82 6.97
C VAL A 169 5.64 -9.79 6.05
N THR A 170 6.18 -10.97 5.76
CA THR A 170 7.39 -11.11 4.94
C THR A 170 7.17 -12.08 3.77
N GLY A 171 7.71 -11.72 2.62
CA GLY A 171 7.56 -12.49 1.38
C GLY A 171 6.25 -12.20 0.63
N VAL A 172 6.23 -12.62 -0.64
CA VAL A 172 5.16 -12.27 -1.59
C VAL A 172 3.81 -12.87 -1.18
N ASP A 173 3.81 -14.11 -0.66
CA ASP A 173 2.57 -14.79 -0.31
C ASP A 173 1.92 -14.18 0.94
N ALA A 174 2.71 -13.81 1.95
CA ALA A 174 2.22 -13.09 3.12
C ALA A 174 1.68 -11.71 2.74
N LEU A 175 2.35 -10.97 1.84
CA LEU A 175 1.87 -9.68 1.33
C LEU A 175 0.53 -9.82 0.58
N LYS A 176 0.37 -10.88 -0.23
CA LYS A 176 -0.91 -11.17 -0.91
C LYS A 176 -2.01 -11.55 0.08
N ALA A 177 -1.69 -12.30 1.13
CA ALA A 177 -2.66 -12.61 2.18
C ALA A 177 -3.07 -11.33 2.93
N PHE A 178 -2.10 -10.46 3.26
CA PHE A 178 -2.35 -9.20 3.94
C PHE A 178 -3.16 -8.21 3.09
N SER A 179 -2.95 -8.19 1.77
CA SER A 179 -3.67 -7.28 0.87
C SER A 179 -5.19 -7.51 0.85
N CYS A 180 -5.65 -8.73 1.17
CA CYS A 180 -7.08 -9.03 1.30
C CYS A 180 -7.78 -8.16 2.34
N HIS A 181 -7.08 -7.73 3.40
CA HIS A 181 -7.65 -6.88 4.45
C HIS A 181 -7.96 -5.45 3.99
N PHE A 182 -7.43 -5.01 2.85
CA PHE A 182 -7.77 -3.71 2.25
C PHE A 182 -9.09 -3.75 1.47
N LEU A 183 -9.45 -4.90 0.92
CA LEU A 183 -10.66 -5.07 0.10
C LEU A 183 -11.87 -5.44 0.94
N THR A 184 -11.66 -6.29 1.94
CA THR A 184 -12.71 -6.76 2.85
C THR A 184 -12.34 -6.34 4.27
N PRO A 185 -13.19 -5.54 4.96
CA PRO A 185 -12.94 -5.17 6.34
C PRO A 185 -12.66 -6.39 7.19
N TYR A 186 -11.57 -6.34 7.96
CA TYR A 186 -11.21 -7.43 8.84
C TYR A 186 -12.33 -7.69 9.85
N GLN A 187 -12.79 -8.93 9.91
CA GLN A 187 -13.71 -9.39 10.93
C GLN A 187 -12.94 -10.31 11.87
N PRO A 188 -12.80 -9.97 13.15
CA PRO A 188 -12.26 -10.92 14.11
C PRO A 188 -13.11 -12.17 14.08
N SER A 189 -12.49 -13.33 14.32
CA SER A 189 -13.23 -14.56 14.52
C SER A 189 -13.97 -14.47 15.86
N THR A 190 -15.09 -13.77 15.89
CA THR A 190 -16.01 -13.85 17.02
C THR A 190 -16.48 -15.29 17.10
N SER A 191 -16.08 -15.95 18.17
CA SER A 191 -16.71 -17.17 18.65
C SER A 191 -18.09 -16.85 19.19
N THR A 192 -18.97 -16.25 18.38
CA THR A 192 -20.40 -16.28 18.67
C THR A 192 -20.83 -17.75 18.62
N VAL A 193 -21.73 -18.14 19.52
CA VAL A 193 -22.27 -19.52 19.55
C VAL A 193 -22.74 -19.96 18.17
N GLU A 194 -23.38 -19.06 17.41
CA GLU A 194 -23.81 -19.32 16.02
C GLU A 194 -22.65 -19.57 15.03
N SER A 195 -21.54 -18.83 15.14
CA SER A 195 -20.34 -19.02 14.31
C SER A 195 -19.64 -20.34 14.62
N LEU A 196 -19.56 -20.69 15.90
CA LEU A 196 -19.07 -21.99 16.36
C LEU A 196 -19.98 -23.13 15.92
N GLU A 197 -21.30 -22.97 16.02
CA GLU A 197 -22.28 -23.96 15.57
C GLU A 197 -22.22 -24.17 14.05
N GLN A 198 -22.02 -23.11 13.26
CA GLN A 198 -21.79 -23.21 11.81
C GLN A 198 -20.47 -23.91 11.47
N ARG A 199 -19.38 -23.62 12.19
CA ARG A 199 -18.11 -24.34 11.99
C ARG A 199 -18.23 -25.82 12.38
N VAL A 200 -18.90 -26.12 13.49
CA VAL A 200 -19.16 -27.50 13.94
C VAL A 200 -20.05 -28.25 12.96
N SER A 201 -21.09 -27.62 12.41
CA SER A 201 -21.96 -28.27 11.42
C SER A 201 -21.22 -28.56 10.12
N THR A 202 -20.39 -27.63 9.65
CA THR A 202 -19.55 -27.80 8.45
C THR A 202 -18.53 -28.92 8.64
N LEU A 203 -17.82 -28.95 9.77
CA LEU A 203 -16.85 -30.00 10.10
C LEU A 203 -17.52 -31.38 10.22
N ARG A 204 -18.72 -31.46 10.82
CA ARG A 204 -19.49 -32.72 10.88
C ARG A 204 -19.88 -33.22 9.49
N GLN A 205 -20.21 -32.32 8.57
CA GLN A 205 -20.53 -32.67 7.20
C GLN A 205 -19.30 -33.23 6.47
N GLN A 206 -18.16 -32.55 6.58
CA GLN A 206 -16.89 -33.01 6.01
C GLN A 206 -16.45 -34.37 6.57
N LEU A 207 -16.68 -34.60 7.87
CA LEU A 207 -16.39 -35.89 8.50
C LEU A 207 -17.24 -37.02 7.89
N LYS A 208 -18.54 -36.78 7.69
CA LYS A 208 -19.45 -37.73 7.03
C LYS A 208 -19.04 -38.04 5.60
N ASP A 209 -18.66 -37.01 4.84
CA ASP A 209 -18.26 -37.18 3.45
C ASP A 209 -16.95 -37.99 3.36
N THR A 210 -16.00 -37.73 4.27
CA THR A 210 -14.74 -38.47 4.37
C THR A 210 -14.97 -39.92 4.83
N GLU A 211 -15.87 -40.15 5.76
CA GLU A 211 -16.27 -41.51 6.19
C GLU A 211 -16.92 -42.29 5.05
N ALA A 212 -17.79 -41.64 4.27
CA ALA A 212 -18.42 -42.26 3.10
C ALA A 212 -17.39 -42.61 2.01
N GLU A 213 -16.39 -41.76 1.80
CA GLU A 213 -15.28 -42.01 0.90
C GLU A 213 -14.40 -43.17 1.40
N LEU A 214 -14.08 -43.20 2.69
CA LEU A 214 -13.36 -44.31 3.33
C LEU A 214 -14.11 -45.63 3.17
N GLU A 215 -15.44 -45.64 3.32
CA GLU A 215 -16.26 -46.82 3.10
C GLU A 215 -16.28 -47.27 1.64
N ARG A 216 -16.30 -46.33 0.68
CA ARG A 216 -16.17 -46.66 -0.75
C ARG A 216 -14.83 -47.33 -1.03
N LEU A 217 -13.73 -46.75 -0.55
CA LEU A 217 -12.38 -47.32 -0.70
C LEU A 217 -12.26 -48.71 -0.03
N ARG A 218 -12.90 -48.91 1.14
CA ARG A 218 -12.96 -50.23 1.78
C ARG A 218 -13.74 -51.26 0.97
N LYS A 219 -14.83 -50.86 0.30
CA LYS A 219 -15.61 -51.75 -0.59
C LYS A 219 -14.83 -52.09 -1.86
N GLU A 220 -14.13 -51.11 -2.45
CA GLU A 220 -13.24 -51.33 -3.60
C GLU A 220 -12.07 -52.25 -3.24
N SER A 221 -11.45 -52.08 -2.07
CA SER A 221 -10.40 -52.98 -1.58
C SER A 221 -10.91 -54.42 -1.37
N LYS A 222 -12.11 -54.61 -0.83
CA LYS A 222 -12.73 -55.95 -0.72
C LYS A 222 -13.12 -56.56 -2.07
N SER A 223 -13.43 -55.73 -3.07
CA SER A 223 -13.69 -56.19 -4.45
C SER A 223 -12.41 -56.68 -5.13
N PHE A 224 -11.26 -56.10 -4.81
CA PHE A 224 -9.97 -56.53 -5.35
C PHE A 224 -9.51 -57.89 -4.79
N ASP A 225 -9.78 -58.18 -3.51
CA ASP A 225 -9.49 -59.50 -2.92
C ASP A 225 -10.36 -60.63 -3.49
N GLY A 226 -11.50 -60.32 -4.11
CA GLY A 226 -12.38 -61.30 -4.78
C GLY A 226 -12.05 -61.58 -6.26
N ALA A 227 -11.21 -60.76 -6.91
CA ALA A 227 -10.96 -60.82 -8.35
C ALA A 227 -9.57 -61.36 -8.74
N VAL A 228 -8.72 -61.74 -7.78
CA VAL A 228 -7.42 -62.35 -8.06
C VAL A 228 -7.52 -63.87 -7.95
N PHE A 229 -7.98 -64.52 -9.03
CA PHE A 229 -7.48 -65.81 -9.55
C PHE A 229 -8.29 -66.17 -10.80
N THR A 230 -8.04 -65.49 -11.92
CA THR A 230 -8.24 -66.12 -13.22
C THR A 230 -7.06 -65.78 -14.12
N GLN A 231 -6.24 -66.80 -14.24
CA GLN A 231 -5.00 -66.94 -14.97
C GLN A 231 -5.13 -66.49 -16.43
N CYS A 232 -4.27 -65.57 -16.86
CA CYS A 232 -3.99 -65.35 -18.27
C CYS A 232 -2.46 -65.32 -18.46
N CYS A 233 -1.90 -66.50 -18.73
CA CYS A 233 -0.56 -66.66 -19.24
C CYS A 233 -0.49 -66.09 -20.66
N PHE A 234 0.24 -65.00 -20.86
CA PHE A 234 0.81 -64.65 -22.16
C PHE A 234 2.20 -64.07 -21.96
N SER A 235 3.22 -64.91 -22.10
CA SER A 235 4.60 -64.49 -22.32
C SER A 235 4.90 -64.63 -23.81
N VAL A 236 5.08 -63.48 -24.46
CA VAL A 236 5.54 -63.32 -25.85
C VAL A 236 7.08 -63.31 -25.83
N PRO A 237 7.77 -63.93 -26.81
CA PRO A 237 9.22 -64.14 -26.76
C PRO A 237 10.00 -62.91 -27.21
N PHE A 238 11.14 -62.66 -26.57
CA PHE A 238 12.16 -61.71 -27.02
C PHE A 238 13.32 -62.49 -27.69
N PRO A 239 13.79 -62.11 -28.89
CA PRO A 239 14.97 -62.70 -29.50
C PRO A 239 16.26 -62.01 -29.01
N ILE A 240 17.34 -62.79 -28.99
CA ILE A 240 18.71 -62.35 -28.71
C ILE A 240 19.40 -62.03 -30.05
N VAL A 241 20.31 -61.05 -29.99
CA VAL A 241 21.27 -60.50 -30.99
C VAL A 241 20.78 -59.26 -31.74
#